data_AF-A0A838ET06-F1
#
_entry.id   AF-A0A838ET06-F1
#
_cell.length_a   1.000
_cell.length_b   1.000
_cell.length_c   1.000
_cell.angle_alpha   90.00
_cell.angle_beta   90.00
_cell.angle_gamma   90.00
#
_symmetry.space_group_name_H-M   'P 1'
#
loop_
_entity.id
_entity.type
_entity.pdbx_description
1 polymer ?
#
loop_
_entity_poly.entity_id
_entity_poly.type
_entity_poly.pdbx_seq_one_letter_code
_entity_poly.pdbx_strand_id
1 'polypeptide(L)'
;MQDTPIQNTTEERDYRAGFALVMRFADHARLRGWHLTDRQLVHEIIQRERAAQIREQSSLPIVGSEVHSAAWNHGQADALRHLLREQKALSRKDS
;
A
#
# COMPACT_ATOMS: atom_id res chain seq x y z
N MET A 1 6.94 -22.31 -18.43
CA MET A 1 6.28 -21.69 -17.26
C MET A 1 5.09 -20.95 -17.83
N GLN A 2 3.86 -21.45 -17.64
CA GLN A 2 2.65 -20.80 -18.14
C GLN A 2 2.14 -19.88 -17.04
N ASP A 3 2.24 -18.57 -17.23
CA ASP A 3 1.55 -17.58 -16.41
C ASP A 3 0.05 -17.83 -16.55
N THR A 4 -0.57 -18.39 -15.51
CA THR A 4 -2.00 -18.68 -15.55
C THR A 4 -2.76 -17.36 -15.40
N PRO A 5 -3.69 -17.01 -16.31
CA PRO A 5 -4.41 -15.73 -16.26
C PRO A 5 -5.16 -15.50 -14.93
N ILE A 6 -5.51 -16.58 -14.22
CA ILE A 6 -6.20 -16.56 -12.92
C ILE A 6 -5.30 -15.98 -11.81
N GLN A 7 -3.99 -16.24 -11.85
CA GLN A 7 -3.04 -15.71 -10.87
C GLN A 7 -2.89 -14.19 -11.03
N ASN A 8 -2.74 -13.70 -12.26
CA ASN A 8 -2.70 -12.26 -12.55
C ASN A 8 -3.96 -11.53 -12.08
N THR A 9 -5.15 -12.11 -12.26
CA THR A 9 -6.39 -11.50 -11.76
C THR A 9 -6.48 -11.46 -10.23
N THR A 10 -5.85 -12.40 -9.54
CA THR A 10 -5.84 -12.44 -8.08
C THR A 10 -4.86 -11.41 -7.51
N GLU A 11 -3.65 -11.34 -8.07
CA GLU A 11 -2.65 -10.34 -7.67
C GLU A 11 -3.14 -8.92 -7.93
N GLU A 12 -3.76 -8.67 -9.08
CA GLU A 12 -4.33 -7.35 -9.39
C GLU A 12 -5.45 -6.99 -8.41
N ARG A 13 -6.32 -7.95 -8.07
CA ARG A 13 -7.38 -7.74 -7.08
C ARG A 13 -6.80 -7.39 -5.71
N ASP A 14 -5.79 -8.12 -5.26
CA ASP A 14 -5.15 -7.90 -3.97
C ASP A 14 -4.45 -6.55 -3.91
N TYR A 15 -3.73 -6.19 -4.98
CA TYR A 15 -3.12 -4.87 -5.13
C TYR A 15 -4.16 -3.76 -4.99
N ARG A 16 -5.24 -3.83 -5.76
CA ARG A 16 -6.33 -2.84 -5.73
C ARG A 16 -6.97 -2.75 -4.34
N ALA A 17 -7.13 -3.89 -3.66
CA ALA A 17 -7.73 -3.92 -2.33
C ALA A 17 -6.82 -3.28 -1.27
N GLY A 18 -5.51 -3.55 -1.31
CA GLY A 18 -4.51 -2.90 -0.46
C GLY A 18 -4.47 -1.38 -0.66
N PHE A 19 -4.40 -0.95 -1.92
CA PHE A 19 -4.43 0.47 -2.28
C PHE A 19 -5.69 1.17 -1.76
N ALA A 20 -6.87 0.61 -2.05
CA ALA A 20 -8.15 1.18 -1.66
C ALA A 20 -8.35 1.24 -0.14
N LEU A 21 -7.72 0.34 0.63
CA LEU A 21 -7.80 0.38 2.09
C LEU A 21 -7.07 1.62 2.64
N VAL A 22 -5.85 1.88 2.20
CA VAL A 22 -5.06 3.04 2.63
C VAL A 22 -5.78 4.34 2.28
N MET A 23 -6.29 4.46 1.06
CA MET A 23 -7.02 5.66 0.63
C MET A 23 -8.27 5.90 1.48
N ARG A 24 -9.05 4.85 1.79
CA ARG A 24 -10.23 4.96 2.67
C ARG A 24 -9.86 5.48 4.06
N PHE A 25 -8.77 4.98 4.66
CA PHE A 25 -8.31 5.48 5.95
C PHE A 25 -7.78 6.92 5.85
N ALA A 26 -7.10 7.27 4.77
CA ALA A 26 -6.63 8.62 4.54
C ALA A 26 -7.78 9.62 4.41
N ASP A 27 -8.83 9.29 3.66
CA ASP A 27 -10.03 10.12 3.55
C ASP A 27 -10.73 10.28 4.91
N HIS A 28 -10.81 9.18 5.66
CA HIS A 28 -11.36 9.22 7.02
C HIS A 28 -10.54 10.08 7.99
N ALA A 29 -9.21 10.05 7.88
CA ALA A 29 -8.29 10.87 8.66
C ALA A 29 -8.44 12.36 8.29
N ARG A 30 -8.52 12.69 7.00
CA ARG A 30 -8.73 14.05 6.49
C ARG A 30 -10.00 14.68 7.05
N LEU A 31 -11.11 13.94 7.09
CA LEU A 31 -12.37 14.41 7.66
C LEU A 31 -12.27 14.79 9.15
N ARG A 32 -11.25 14.27 9.86
CA ARG A 32 -10.97 14.60 11.26
C ARG A 32 -9.80 15.57 11.44
N GLY A 33 -9.25 16.10 10.36
CA GLY A 33 -8.04 16.93 10.40
C GLY A 33 -6.77 16.16 10.82
N TRP A 34 -6.80 14.82 10.77
CA TRP A 34 -5.64 13.99 11.06
C TRP A 34 -4.79 13.85 9.80
N HIS A 35 -3.49 14.00 9.96
CA HIS A 35 -2.54 13.77 8.88
C HIS A 35 -1.32 13.03 9.41
N LEU A 36 -0.80 12.11 8.61
CA LEU A 36 0.56 11.62 8.81
C LEU A 36 1.55 12.71 8.37
N THR A 37 2.69 12.78 9.06
CA THR A 37 3.84 13.57 8.60
C THR A 37 4.55 12.85 7.46
N ASP A 38 5.31 13.59 6.64
CA ASP A 38 6.16 13.03 5.60
C ASP A 38 7.04 11.88 6.12
N ARG A 39 7.63 12.04 7.31
CA ARG A 39 8.46 11.01 7.94
C ARG A 39 7.68 9.75 8.27
N GLN A 40 6.45 9.89 8.78
CA GLN A 40 5.59 8.74 9.09
C GLN A 40 5.15 8.02 7.81
N LEU A 41 4.80 8.75 6.75
CA LEU A 41 4.49 8.16 5.45
C LEU A 41 5.69 7.40 4.87
N VAL A 42 6.88 7.98 4.88
CA VAL A 42 8.10 7.31 4.40
C VAL A 42 8.40 6.05 5.19
N HIS A 43 8.27 6.11 6.52
CA HIS A 43 8.47 4.93 7.36
C HIS A 43 7.48 3.82 6.99
N GLU A 44 6.21 4.15 6.84
CA GLU A 44 5.17 3.18 6.51
C GLU A 44 5.37 2.58 5.11
N ILE A 45 5.75 3.38 4.11
CA ILE A 45 6.11 2.90 2.76
C ILE A 45 7.19 1.82 2.87
N ILE A 46 8.27 2.09 3.61
CA ILE A 46 9.38 1.14 3.78
C ILE A 46 8.89 -0.16 4.45
N GLN A 47 8.02 -0.07 5.46
CA GLN A 47 7.48 -1.27 6.11
C GLN A 47 6.65 -2.14 5.16
N ARG A 48 5.81 -1.52 4.31
CA ARG A 48 4.99 -2.25 3.35
C ARG A 48 5.81 -2.88 2.24
N GLU A 49 6.81 -2.16 1.71
CA GLU A 49 7.76 -2.71 0.75
C GLU A 49 8.57 -3.89 1.33
N ARG A 50 9.03 -3.75 2.58
CA ARG A 50 9.72 -4.84 3.27
C ARG A 50 8.82 -6.06 3.45
N ALA A 51 7.55 -5.84 3.81
CA ALA A 51 6.59 -6.92 3.94
C ALA A 51 6.32 -7.61 2.58
N ALA A 52 6.22 -6.84 1.49
CA ALA A 52 6.10 -7.38 0.14
C ALA A 52 7.32 -8.24 -0.22
N GLN A 53 8.53 -7.71 -0.01
CA GLN A 53 9.78 -8.43 -0.30
C GLN A 53 9.89 -9.74 0.49
N ILE A 54 9.53 -9.72 1.79
CA ILE A 54 9.50 -10.95 2.60
C ILE A 54 8.50 -11.95 2.03
N ARG A 55 7.34 -11.50 1.52
CA ARG A 55 6.34 -12.38 0.91
C ARG A 55 6.79 -12.97 -0.41
N GLU A 56 7.43 -12.20 -1.27
CA GLU A 56 7.99 -12.69 -2.55
C GLU A 56 9.09 -13.72 -2.34
N GLN A 57 9.89 -13.56 -1.27
CA GLN A 57 11.00 -14.46 -0.94
C GLN A 57 10.55 -15.67 -0.10
N SER A 58 9.34 -15.66 0.46
CA SER A 58 8.85 -16.73 1.32
C SER A 58 8.11 -17.79 0.52
N SER A 59 8.51 -19.05 0.69
CA SER A 59 7.74 -20.22 0.20
C SER A 59 6.60 -20.61 1.14
N LEU A 60 6.36 -19.86 2.21
CA LEU A 60 5.31 -20.16 3.16
C LEU A 60 3.94 -19.90 2.54
N PRO A 61 2.99 -20.84 2.64
CA PRO A 61 1.65 -20.62 2.14
C PRO A 61 0.99 -19.44 2.86
N ILE A 62 0.19 -18.68 2.13
CA ILE A 62 -0.68 -17.63 2.68
C ILE A 62 -1.78 -18.34 3.48
N VAL A 63 -1.56 -18.55 4.77
CA VAL A 63 -2.52 -19.18 5.68
C VAL A 63 -2.94 -18.18 6.74
N GLY A 64 -4.22 -17.80 6.73
CA GLY A 64 -4.83 -16.88 7.71
C GLY A 64 -5.40 -15.61 7.08
N SER A 65 -6.51 -15.13 7.63
CA SER A 65 -7.23 -13.93 7.16
C SER A 65 -6.45 -12.63 7.31
N GLU A 66 -5.37 -12.64 8.09
CA GLU A 66 -4.50 -11.48 8.34
C GLU A 66 -3.22 -11.50 7.48
N VAL A 67 -3.03 -12.55 6.68
CA VAL A 67 -1.83 -12.71 5.86
C VAL A 67 -2.08 -12.14 4.47
N HIS A 68 -1.48 -10.97 4.20
CA HIS A 68 -1.60 -10.29 2.92
C HIS A 68 -0.52 -10.72 1.92
N SER A 69 -0.89 -10.82 0.64
CA SER A 69 0.01 -11.11 -0.47
C SER A 69 1.04 -10.00 -0.70
N ALA A 70 2.08 -10.28 -1.48
CA ALA A 70 3.03 -9.25 -1.89
C ALA A 70 2.34 -8.11 -2.64
N ALA A 71 1.44 -8.45 -3.58
CA ALA A 71 0.66 -7.48 -4.35
C ALA A 71 -0.17 -6.54 -3.47
N TRP A 72 -0.82 -7.05 -2.43
CA TRP A 72 -1.53 -6.23 -1.45
C TRP A 72 -0.60 -5.21 -0.76
N ASN A 73 0.56 -5.65 -0.30
CA ASN A 73 1.53 -4.79 0.38
C ASN A 73 2.08 -3.70 -0.56
N HIS A 74 2.35 -4.05 -1.83
CA HIS A 74 2.70 -3.09 -2.88
C HIS A 74 1.60 -2.05 -3.10
N GLY A 75 0.34 -2.49 -3.16
CA GLY A 75 -0.81 -1.60 -3.27
C GLY A 75 -0.90 -0.59 -2.12
N GLN A 76 -0.63 -1.04 -0.88
CA GLN A 76 -0.57 -0.13 0.28
C GLN A 76 0.59 0.86 0.16
N ALA A 77 1.78 0.40 -0.22
CA ALA A 77 2.96 1.26 -0.39
C ALA A 77 2.73 2.35 -1.45
N ASP A 78 2.11 2.01 -2.58
CA ASP A 78 1.81 2.95 -3.64
C ASP A 78 0.75 3.98 -3.25
N ALA A 79 -0.28 3.58 -2.50
CA ALA A 79 -1.24 4.53 -1.95
C ALA A 79 -0.56 5.53 -0.99
N LEU A 80 0.37 5.07 -0.15
CA LEU A 80 1.11 5.96 0.74
C LEU A 80 2.04 6.90 -0.03
N ARG A 81 2.69 6.43 -1.11
CA ARG A 81 3.47 7.29 -2.02
C ARG A 81 2.59 8.34 -2.70
N HIS A 82 1.37 7.97 -3.08
CA HIS A 82 0.39 8.89 -3.63
C HIS A 82 0.07 10.00 -2.63
N LEU A 83 -0.26 9.66 -1.38
CA LEU A 83 -0.51 10.63 -0.32
C LEU A 83 0.69 11.56 -0.06
N LEU A 84 1.92 11.02 -0.04
CA LEU A 84 3.14 11.81 0.14
C LEU A 84 3.34 12.83 -1.00
N ARG A 85 3.06 12.44 -2.25
CA ARG A 85 3.13 13.34 -3.41
C ARG A 85 2.10 14.45 -3.31
N GLU A 86 0.87 14.13 -2.89
CA GLU A 86 -0.19 15.11 -2.67
C GLU A 86 0.20 16.14 -1.60
N GLN A 87 0.75 15.69 -0.47
CA GLN A 87 1.22 16.58 0.61
C GLN A 87 2.32 17.53 0.13
N LYS A 88 3.31 17.02 -0.61
CA LYS A 88 4.37 17.85 -1.19
C LYS A 88 3.84 18.85 -2.21
N ALA A 89 2.86 18.45 -3.02
CA ALA A 89 2.24 19.34 -3.99
C ALA A 89 1.44 20.46 -3.31
N LEU A 90 0.79 20.19 -2.17
CA LEU A 90 0.09 21.19 -1.38
C LEU A 90 1.08 22.17 -0.73
N SER A 91 2.11 21.65 -0.05
CA SER A 91 3.13 22.49 0.59
C SER A 91 3.84 23.45 -0.39
N ARG A 92 4.07 23.03 -1.63
CA ARG A 92 4.67 23.88 -2.67
C ARG A 92 3.74 25.01 -3.15
N LYS A 93 2.42 24.83 -3.07
CA LYS A 93 1.45 25.88 -3.46
C LYS A 93 1.30 26.98 -2.41
N ASP A 94 1.60 26.64 -1.16
CA ASP A 94 1.49 27.55 -0.02
C ASP A 94 2.79 28.32 0.27
N SER A 95 3.86 28.08 -0.52
CA SER A 95 5.17 28.75 -0.43
C SER A 95 5.34 29.81 -1.51
#